data_AF-A0AAJ6NAI3-F1
#
_entry.id   AF-A0AAJ6NAI3-F1
#
_cell.length_a   1.000
_cell.length_b   1.000
_cell.length_c   1.000
_cell.angle_alpha   90.00
_cell.angle_beta   90.00
_cell.angle_gamma   90.00
#
_symmetry.space_group_name_H-M   'P 1'
#
loop_
_entity.id
_entity.type
_entity.pdbx_description
1 polymer ?
#
loop_
_entity_poly.entity_id
_entity_poly.type
_entity_poly.pdbx_seq_one_letter_code
_entity_poly.pdbx_strand_id
1 'polypeptide(L)'
;MILNKIYKIKNNILKILSLFVVALVLSSCTNSSSERKIIDVYFTNAKGKPVEKMSLDRIKNEYIYFVVKTQNLIGEEVTVDLEGSNGVIYNNRYIADGDSISVTISNNEERIKLFIYDDNNSHHIKMKQQYYNNTSFNQN
;
A
#
# COMPACT_ATOMS: atom_id res chain seq x y z
N MET A 1 13.95 65.75 -23.39
CA MET A 1 12.60 65.29 -22.95
C MET A 1 12.21 63.87 -23.43
N ILE A 2 12.79 63.36 -24.55
CA ILE A 2 12.42 62.06 -25.14
C ILE A 2 12.99 60.85 -24.37
N LEU A 3 14.21 60.94 -23.83
CA LEU A 3 14.86 59.84 -23.09
C LEU A 3 14.08 59.39 -21.83
N ASN A 4 13.51 60.33 -21.06
CA ASN A 4 12.73 59.98 -19.87
C ASN A 4 11.44 59.22 -20.20
N LYS A 5 10.85 59.45 -21.38
CA LYS A 5 9.67 58.73 -21.86
C LYS A 5 10.02 57.27 -22.19
N ILE A 6 11.17 57.05 -22.84
CA ILE A 6 11.66 55.71 -23.21
C ILE A 6 12.00 54.89 -21.96
N TYR A 7 12.65 55.50 -20.96
CA TYR A 7 12.97 54.83 -19.69
C TYR A 7 11.71 54.40 -18.92
N LYS A 8 10.69 55.26 -18.87
CA LYS A 8 9.43 54.97 -18.19
C LYS A 8 8.66 53.81 -18.86
N ILE A 9 8.69 53.75 -20.19
CA ILE A 9 8.09 52.65 -20.97
C ILE A 9 8.82 51.33 -20.71
N LYS A 10 10.16 51.31 -20.76
CA LYS A 10 10.96 50.11 -20.48
C LYS A 10 10.72 49.57 -19.07
N ASN A 11 10.62 50.44 -18.06
CA ASN A 11 10.39 50.04 -16.67
C ASN A 11 8.98 49.46 -16.47
N ASN A 12 7.97 50.02 -17.15
CA ASN A 12 6.61 49.48 -17.09
C ASN A 12 6.47 48.13 -17.80
N ILE A 13 7.15 47.95 -18.94
CA ILE A 13 7.19 46.66 -19.65
C ILE A 13 7.87 45.59 -18.78
N LEU A 14 8.98 45.93 -18.12
CA LEU A 14 9.69 45.01 -17.23
C LEU A 14 8.82 44.57 -16.03
N LYS A 15 8.05 45.50 -15.45
CA LYS A 15 7.10 45.19 -14.37
C LYS A 15 5.97 44.26 -14.84
N ILE A 16 5.38 44.52 -16.00
CA ILE A 16 4.31 43.69 -16.57
C ILE A 16 4.84 42.28 -16.89
N LEU A 17 6.05 42.19 -17.44
CA LEU A 17 6.69 40.90 -17.74
C LEU A 17 6.96 40.10 -16.45
N SER A 18 7.41 40.76 -15.37
CA SER A 18 7.62 40.10 -14.07
C SER A 18 6.32 39.57 -13.45
N LEU A 19 5.21 40.30 -13.63
CA LEU A 19 3.90 39.89 -13.11
C LEU A 19 3.37 38.64 -13.82
N PHE A 20 3.63 38.54 -15.13
CA PHE A 20 3.21 37.39 -15.95
C PHE A 20 3.98 36.11 -15.58
N VAL A 21 5.27 36.23 -15.27
CA VAL A 21 6.09 35.07 -14.86
C VAL A 21 5.62 34.51 -13.51
N VAL A 22 5.26 35.37 -12.55
CA VAL A 22 4.73 34.93 -11.24
C VAL A 22 3.38 34.22 -11.38
N ALA A 23 2.49 34.72 -12.25
CA ALA A 23 1.19 34.07 -12.49
C ALA A 23 1.30 32.70 -13.17
N LEU A 24 2.27 32.54 -14.09
CA LEU A 24 2.56 31.25 -14.75
C LEU A 24 3.08 30.19 -13.78
N VAL A 25 3.97 30.57 -12.85
CA VAL A 25 4.52 29.63 -11.85
C VAL A 25 3.46 29.16 -10.86
N LEU A 26 2.51 30.01 -10.47
CA LEU A 26 1.42 29.64 -9.55
C LEU A 26 0.37 28.73 -10.19
N SER A 27 0.21 28.78 -11.52
CA SER A 27 -0.83 28.01 -12.23
C SER A 27 -0.45 26.55 -12.48
N SER A 28 0.81 26.15 -12.26
CA SER A 28 1.27 24.77 -12.41
C SER A 28 0.99 23.88 -11.20
N CYS A 29 0.44 24.43 -10.11
CA CYS A 29 0.03 23.66 -8.92
C CYS A 29 -1.47 23.36 -8.95
N THR A 30 -2.02 22.89 -10.06
CA THR A 30 -3.33 22.23 -10.02
C THR A 30 -3.11 20.81 -9.51
N ASN A 31 -3.20 20.63 -8.20
CA ASN A 31 -3.31 19.32 -7.57
C ASN A 31 -4.58 18.65 -8.09
N SER A 32 -4.47 17.85 -9.15
CA SER A 32 -5.46 16.82 -9.39
C SER A 32 -5.39 15.92 -8.16
N SER A 33 -6.44 15.93 -7.35
CA SER A 33 -6.59 14.98 -6.24
C SER A 33 -6.71 13.59 -6.86
N SER A 34 -5.58 12.98 -7.19
CA SER A 34 -5.53 11.66 -7.77
C SER A 34 -6.14 10.70 -6.76
N GLU A 35 -7.21 10.01 -7.16
CA GLU A 35 -7.99 9.12 -6.30
C GLU A 35 -7.07 8.15 -5.53
N ARG A 36 -7.27 8.05 -4.21
CA ARG A 36 -6.52 7.16 -3.32
C ARG A 36 -7.33 5.88 -3.12
N LYS A 37 -6.80 4.72 -3.51
CA LYS A 37 -7.51 3.45 -3.38
C LYS A 37 -6.61 2.23 -3.42
N ILE A 38 -7.09 1.14 -2.82
CA ILE A 38 -6.62 -0.22 -3.08
C ILE A 38 -7.27 -0.66 -4.40
N ILE A 39 -6.45 -1.06 -5.37
CA ILE A 39 -6.89 -1.47 -6.70
C ILE A 39 -7.27 -2.96 -6.68
N ASP A 40 -6.44 -3.78 -6.04
CA ASP A 40 -6.56 -5.24 -6.09
C ASP A 40 -5.79 -5.88 -4.93
N VAL A 41 -6.25 -7.06 -4.51
CA VAL A 41 -5.60 -7.91 -3.51
C VAL A 41 -5.66 -9.37 -3.94
N TYR A 42 -4.52 -10.05 -3.96
CA TYR A 42 -4.47 -11.44 -4.41
C TYR A 42 -3.23 -12.17 -3.89
N PHE A 43 -3.28 -13.50 -3.95
CA PHE A 43 -2.15 -14.34 -3.58
C PHE A 43 -1.33 -14.75 -4.79
N THR A 44 -0.02 -14.88 -4.61
CA THR A 44 0.90 -15.46 -5.59
C THR A 44 1.86 -16.43 -4.94
N ASN A 45 2.33 -17.42 -5.70
CA ASN A 45 3.44 -18.28 -5.25
C ASN A 45 4.78 -17.54 -5.27
N ALA A 46 5.86 -18.22 -4.86
CA ALA A 46 7.21 -17.67 -4.85
C ALA A 46 7.72 -17.18 -6.22
N LYS A 47 7.12 -17.66 -7.33
CA LYS A 47 7.45 -17.26 -8.71
C LYS A 47 6.57 -16.12 -9.23
N GLY A 48 5.69 -15.57 -8.40
CA GLY A 48 4.78 -14.48 -8.76
C GLY A 48 3.57 -14.90 -9.59
N LYS A 49 3.30 -16.20 -9.74
CA LYS A 49 2.07 -16.66 -10.41
C LYS A 49 0.88 -16.59 -9.44
N PRO A 50 -0.28 -16.05 -9.86
CA PRO A 50 -1.49 -16.03 -9.04
C PRO A 50 -1.90 -17.43 -8.57
N VAL A 51 -2.49 -17.49 -7.36
CA VAL A 51 -3.00 -18.73 -6.77
C VAL A 51 -4.42 -18.50 -6.26
N GLU A 52 -5.40 -19.28 -6.75
CA GLU A 52 -6.82 -19.08 -6.42
C GLU A 52 -7.17 -19.58 -5.02
N LYS A 53 -6.48 -20.62 -4.53
CA LYS A 53 -6.69 -21.21 -3.20
C LYS A 53 -5.36 -21.72 -2.64
N MET A 54 -5.03 -21.34 -1.40
CA MET A 54 -3.78 -21.78 -0.75
C MET A 54 -3.67 -23.30 -0.56
N SER A 55 -4.77 -24.06 -0.65
CA SER A 55 -4.78 -25.50 -0.34
C SER A 55 -3.88 -26.34 -1.24
N LEU A 56 -3.76 -26.02 -2.53
CA LEU A 56 -2.90 -26.78 -3.46
C LEU A 56 -1.43 -26.35 -3.37
N ASP A 57 -1.17 -25.10 -3.03
CA ASP A 57 0.20 -24.58 -2.87
C ASP A 57 0.80 -24.87 -1.50
N ARG A 58 -0.02 -25.13 -0.47
CA ARG A 58 0.42 -25.65 0.83
C ARG A 58 1.24 -26.93 0.71
N ILE A 59 0.95 -27.75 -0.30
CA ILE A 59 1.66 -29.01 -0.54
C ILE A 59 3.06 -28.77 -1.16
N LYS A 60 3.26 -27.63 -1.83
CA LYS A 60 4.45 -27.38 -2.67
C LYS A 60 5.37 -26.30 -2.14
N ASN A 61 4.89 -25.40 -1.28
CA ASN A 61 5.62 -24.22 -0.85
C ASN A 61 5.49 -24.02 0.67
N GLU A 62 6.54 -23.49 1.30
CA GLU A 62 6.52 -23.09 2.72
C GLU A 62 5.87 -21.72 2.94
N TYR A 63 5.82 -20.90 1.88
CA TYR A 63 5.31 -19.54 1.92
C TYR A 63 4.68 -19.15 0.59
N ILE A 64 3.89 -18.09 0.65
CA ILE A 64 3.36 -17.38 -0.52
C ILE A 64 3.53 -15.88 -0.34
N TYR A 65 3.15 -15.11 -1.36
CA TYR A 65 3.01 -13.66 -1.26
C TYR A 65 1.55 -13.25 -1.32
N PHE A 66 1.13 -12.40 -0.40
CA PHE A 66 -0.08 -11.60 -0.54
C PHE A 66 0.31 -10.25 -1.17
N VAL A 67 -0.33 -9.93 -2.29
CA VAL A 67 -0.02 -8.76 -3.10
C VAL A 67 -1.12 -7.75 -2.90
N VAL A 68 -0.75 -6.53 -2.51
CA VAL A 68 -1.67 -5.40 -2.36
C VAL A 68 -1.29 -4.35 -3.41
N LYS A 69 -2.18 -4.15 -4.40
CA LYS A 69 -2.01 -3.12 -5.41
C LYS A 69 -2.75 -1.86 -5.00
N THR A 70 -2.08 -0.73 -5.10
CA THR A 70 -2.62 0.56 -4.66
C THR A 70 -2.37 1.67 -5.66
N GLN A 71 -3.16 2.73 -5.53
CA GLN A 71 -3.01 3.97 -6.26
C GLN A 71 -2.95 5.11 -5.23
N ASN A 72 -1.86 5.88 -5.25
CA ASN A 72 -1.64 7.05 -4.39
C ASN A 72 -1.73 6.77 -2.87
N LEU A 73 -1.27 5.59 -2.44
CA LEU A 73 -1.22 5.20 -1.03
C LEU A 73 0.21 4.99 -0.50
N ILE A 74 1.25 5.37 -1.26
CA ILE A 74 2.64 5.25 -0.81
C ILE A 74 2.85 6.10 0.46
N GLY A 75 3.42 5.48 1.50
CA GLY A 75 3.67 6.06 2.82
C GLY A 75 2.53 5.85 3.82
N GLU A 76 1.43 5.23 3.41
CA GLU A 76 0.23 5.08 4.23
C GLU A 76 0.13 3.66 4.80
N GLU A 77 -0.46 3.53 5.98
CA GLU A 77 -0.83 2.23 6.55
C GLU A 77 -2.25 1.87 6.11
N VAL A 78 -2.41 0.66 5.58
CA VAL A 78 -3.72 0.13 5.16
C VAL A 78 -4.01 -1.19 5.86
N THR A 79 -5.27 -1.41 6.20
CA THR A 79 -5.76 -2.68 6.72
C THR A 79 -6.37 -3.47 5.58
N VAL A 80 -5.96 -4.73 5.44
CA VAL A 80 -6.37 -5.63 4.36
C VAL A 80 -6.79 -6.97 4.92
N ASP A 81 -7.95 -7.45 4.47
CA ASP A 81 -8.51 -8.73 4.89
C ASP A 81 -7.83 -9.89 4.14
N LEU A 82 -7.51 -10.97 4.85
CA LEU A 82 -6.87 -12.17 4.31
C LEU A 82 -7.89 -13.28 4.07
N GLU A 83 -8.89 -13.00 3.23
CA GLU A 83 -9.88 -13.98 2.81
C GLU A 83 -9.26 -15.05 1.89
N GLY A 84 -9.62 -16.32 2.09
CA GLY A 84 -9.15 -17.46 1.30
C GLY A 84 -7.79 -18.03 1.72
N SER A 85 -7.30 -17.66 2.92
CA SER A 85 -5.95 -17.99 3.37
C SER A 85 -5.79 -19.35 4.04
N ASN A 86 -6.88 -19.99 4.49
CA ASN A 86 -6.84 -21.24 5.27
C ASN A 86 -5.88 -21.19 6.50
N GLY A 87 -5.59 -19.99 7.00
CA GLY A 87 -4.65 -19.77 8.10
C GLY A 87 -3.19 -19.64 7.65
N VAL A 88 -2.57 -18.51 8.01
CA VAL A 88 -1.17 -18.20 7.70
C VAL A 88 -0.43 -17.72 8.93
N ILE A 89 0.90 -17.71 8.86
CA ILE A 89 1.77 -17.07 9.85
C ILE A 89 2.33 -15.77 9.25
N TYR A 90 2.09 -14.67 9.95
CA TYR A 90 2.62 -13.34 9.63
C TYR A 90 3.11 -12.66 10.92
N ASN A 91 4.30 -12.05 10.87
CA ASN A 91 4.94 -11.39 12.03
C ASN A 91 4.89 -12.23 13.32
N ASN A 92 5.24 -13.52 13.21
CA ASN A 92 5.23 -14.50 14.30
C ASN A 92 3.87 -14.65 14.99
N ARG A 93 2.77 -14.50 14.25
CA ARG A 93 1.41 -14.73 14.74
C ARG A 93 0.63 -15.55 13.74
N TYR A 94 -0.25 -16.41 14.25
CA TYR A 94 -1.25 -17.06 13.42
C TYR A 94 -2.34 -16.05 13.08
N ILE A 95 -2.68 -15.96 11.79
CA ILE A 95 -3.76 -15.14 11.26
C ILE A 95 -4.79 -16.09 10.66
N ALA A 96 -6.03 -16.02 11.12
CA ALA A 96 -7.10 -16.87 10.64
C ALA A 96 -7.61 -16.40 9.27
N ASP A 97 -8.40 -17.26 8.63
CA ASP A 97 -9.09 -16.87 7.41
C ASP A 97 -10.13 -15.78 7.71
N GLY A 98 -10.12 -14.71 6.92
CA GLY A 98 -10.99 -13.54 7.14
C GLY A 98 -10.50 -12.55 8.20
N ASP A 99 -9.39 -12.82 8.88
CA ASP A 99 -8.72 -11.79 9.69
C ASP A 99 -8.01 -10.78 8.81
N SER A 100 -7.69 -9.62 9.38
CA SER A 100 -6.99 -8.55 8.68
C SER A 100 -5.57 -8.33 9.19
N ILE A 101 -4.73 -7.76 8.33
CA ILE A 101 -3.38 -7.29 8.68
C ILE A 101 -3.23 -5.83 8.28
N SER A 102 -2.45 -5.09 9.07
CA SER A 102 -2.03 -3.73 8.73
C SER A 102 -0.67 -3.75 8.03
N VAL A 103 -0.57 -3.03 6.91
CA VAL A 103 0.61 -3.00 6.06
C VAL A 103 0.90 -1.56 5.67
N THR A 104 2.15 -1.13 5.85
CA THR A 104 2.65 0.13 5.30
C THR A 104 2.96 -0.03 3.81
N ILE A 105 2.32 0.76 2.97
CA ILE A 105 2.51 0.73 1.52
C ILE A 105 3.77 1.50 1.17
N SER A 106 4.82 0.79 0.74
CA SER A 106 6.07 1.41 0.28
C SER A 106 6.11 1.56 -1.24
N ASN A 107 5.33 0.74 -1.95
CA ASN A 107 5.24 0.73 -3.40
C ASN A 107 3.78 0.57 -3.87
N ASN A 108 3.48 0.97 -5.11
CA ASN A 108 2.15 0.75 -5.71
C ASN A 108 1.76 -0.74 -5.78
N GLU A 109 2.74 -1.65 -5.75
CA GLU A 109 2.52 -3.09 -5.57
C GLU A 109 3.36 -3.55 -4.36
N GLU A 110 2.69 -3.83 -3.25
CA GLU A 110 3.33 -4.31 -2.02
C GLU A 110 3.22 -5.83 -1.95
N ARG A 111 4.32 -6.52 -1.66
CA ARG A 111 4.38 -8.00 -1.65
C ARG A 111 4.72 -8.48 -0.24
N ILE A 112 3.71 -8.99 0.45
CA ILE A 112 3.82 -9.41 1.84
C ILE A 112 4.04 -10.92 1.88
N LYS A 113 5.18 -11.35 2.44
CA LYS A 113 5.48 -12.77 2.60
C LYS A 113 4.64 -13.35 3.74
N LEU A 114 3.85 -14.39 3.43
CA LEU A 114 3.04 -15.13 4.39
C LEU A 114 3.54 -16.57 4.44
N PHE A 115 3.85 -17.07 5.64
CA PHE A 115 4.20 -18.47 5.80
C PHE A 115 2.92 -19.31 5.90
N ILE A 116 2.90 -20.45 5.24
CA ILE A 116 1.72 -21.32 5.26
C ILE A 116 1.70 -22.06 6.61
N TYR A 117 0.54 -22.10 7.24
CA TYR A 117 0.38 -22.86 8.47
C TYR A 117 0.66 -24.37 8.23
N ASP A 118 1.34 -24.99 9.19
CA ASP A 118 1.71 -26.41 9.15
C ASP A 118 1.34 -27.04 10.48
N ASP A 119 0.45 -28.03 10.44
CA ASP A 119 -0.04 -28.79 11.60
C ASP A 119 0.95 -29.81 12.12
N ASN A 120 2.06 -30.06 11.41
CA ASN A 120 3.18 -30.88 11.89
C ASN A 120 4.25 -30.03 12.57
N ASN A 121 4.17 -28.70 12.44
CA ASN A 121 5.12 -27.79 13.05
C ASN A 121 4.62 -27.34 14.44
N SER A 122 5.26 -27.86 15.50
CA SER A 122 4.90 -27.55 16.89
C SER A 122 4.87 -26.06 17.23
N HIS A 123 5.68 -25.24 16.55
CA HIS A 123 5.69 -23.78 16.75
C HIS A 123 4.43 -23.13 16.16
N HIS A 124 4.01 -23.57 14.97
CA HIS A 124 2.78 -23.08 14.33
C HIS A 124 1.55 -23.48 15.14
N ILE A 125 1.51 -24.71 15.66
CA ILE A 125 0.43 -25.19 16.54
C ILE A 125 0.29 -24.28 17.77
N LYS A 126 1.41 -23.94 18.43
CA LYS A 126 1.40 -23.03 19.59
C LYS A 126 0.86 -21.65 19.24
N MET A 127 1.27 -21.08 18.10
CA MET A 127 0.76 -19.78 17.64
C MET A 127 -0.75 -19.81 17.40
N LYS A 128 -1.26 -20.88 16.78
CA LYS A 128 -2.70 -21.06 16.55
C LYS A 128 -3.48 -21.19 17.86
N GLN A 129 -2.96 -21.93 18.84
CA GLN A 129 -3.57 -22.02 20.17
C GLN A 129 -3.60 -20.67 20.90
N GLN A 130 -2.49 -19.92 20.86
CA GLN A 130 -2.42 -18.58 21.45
C GLN A 130 -3.44 -17.63 20.82
N TYR A 131 -3.58 -17.67 19.49
CA TYR A 131 -4.59 -16.89 18.78
C TYR A 131 -6.00 -17.15 19.33
N TYR A 132 -6.42 -18.43 19.40
CA TYR A 132 -7.78 -18.75 19.87
C TYR A 132 -8.00 -18.44 21.35
N ASN A 133 -6.99 -18.66 22.20
CA ASN A 133 -7.10 -18.29 23.62
C ASN A 133 -7.33 -16.78 23.78
N ASN A 134 -6.65 -15.95 22.98
CA ASN A 134 -6.79 -14.51 23.02
C ASN A 134 -8.13 -14.03 22.44
N THR A 135 -8.62 -14.65 21.36
CA THR A 135 -9.91 -14.27 20.76
C THR A 135 -11.11 -14.72 21.60
N SER A 136 -11.06 -15.91 22.21
CA SER A 136 -12.10 -16.38 23.13
C SER A 136 -12.17 -15.54 24.41
N PHE A 137 -11.06 -14.97 24.87
CA PHE A 137 -11.06 -14.08 26.03
C PHE A 137 -11.75 -12.73 25.74
N ASN A 138 -11.64 -12.22 24.51
CA ASN A 138 -12.21 -10.92 24.12
C ASN A 138 -13.71 -10.97 23.77
N GLN A 139 -14.36 -12.14 23.88
CA GLN A 139 -15.80 -12.32 23.62
C GLN A 139 -16.65 -12.44 24.90
N ASN A 140 -16.04 -12.31 26.08
CA ASN A 140 -16.71 -12.22 27.38
C ASN A 140 -16.58 -10.81 27.96
#